data_AF-A0A2G0E5T1-F1
#
_entry.id   AF-A0A2G0E5T1-F1
#
_cell.length_a   1.000
_cell.length_b   1.000
_cell.length_c   1.000
_cell.angle_alpha   90.00
_cell.angle_beta   90.00
_cell.angle_gamma   90.00
#
_symmetry.space_group_name_H-M   'P 1'
#
loop_
_entity.id
_entity.type
_entity.pdbx_description
1 polymer ?
#
loop_
_entity_poly.entity_id
_entity_poly.type
_entity_poly.pdbx_seq_one_letter_code
_entity_poly.pdbx_strand_id
1 'polypeptide(L)'
;RSSDLDNIIQGSFPVLLLLYPLSLALILLSLTAKFFQKTPFVYQVTMLFAAVPAVLDMLANSPALVSQQRVVASMLEFYHHHVPFAALGLGWMVPTLLGYAGSLLFYYAYRLSGYKQEANELPEE
;
A
#
# COMPACT_ATOMS: atom_id res chain seq x y z
N ARG A 1 36.49 13.11 9.16
CA ARG A 1 35.22 13.29 9.92
C ARG A 1 34.00 13.42 8.99
N SER A 2 34.03 12.80 7.81
CA SER A 2 32.92 12.74 6.85
C SER A 2 32.21 11.38 6.83
N SER A 3 32.64 10.42 7.66
CA SER A 3 32.25 9.01 7.56
C SER A 3 31.16 8.55 8.53
N ASP A 4 30.80 9.36 9.54
CA ASP A 4 29.81 8.94 10.56
C ASP A 4 28.39 9.44 10.26
N LEU A 5 28.23 10.61 9.61
CA LEU A 5 26.91 11.12 9.24
C LEU A 5 26.29 10.34 8.06
N ASP A 6 27.11 9.94 7.09
CA ASP A 6 26.63 9.20 5.91
C ASP A 6 26.03 7.84 6.29
N ASN A 7 26.56 7.18 7.32
CA ASN A 7 26.04 5.91 7.83
C ASN A 7 24.66 6.04 8.50
N ILE A 8 24.39 7.16 9.19
CA ILE A 8 23.09 7.41 9.84
C ILE A 8 21.99 7.68 8.79
N ILE A 9 22.35 8.39 7.71
CA ILE A 9 21.42 8.70 6.61
C ILE A 9 21.16 7.44 5.75
N GLN A 10 22.20 6.65 5.43
CA GLN A 10 22.05 5.42 4.64
C GLN A 10 21.18 4.36 5.31
N GLY A 11 21.19 4.27 6.65
CA GLY A 11 20.32 3.35 7.38
C GLY A 11 18.85 3.76 7.40
N SER A 12 18.56 5.05 7.29
CA SER A 12 17.22 5.61 7.44
C SER A 12 16.43 5.68 6.13
N PHE A 13 17.13 5.70 4.99
CA PHE A 13 16.49 5.76 3.66
C PHE A 13 15.58 4.55 3.36
N PRO A 14 15.98 3.29 3.63
CA PRO A 14 15.09 2.14 3.44
C PRO A 14 13.83 2.23 4.32
N VAL A 15 14.00 2.64 5.58
CA VAL A 15 12.87 2.79 6.52
C VAL A 15 11.92 3.89 6.04
N LEU A 16 12.44 4.98 5.48
CA LEU A 16 11.63 6.05 4.89
C LEU A 16 10.79 5.53 3.71
N LEU A 17 11.36 4.70 2.84
CA LEU A 17 10.63 4.09 1.72
C LEU A 17 9.51 3.14 2.17
N LEU A 18 9.63 2.54 3.36
CA LEU A 18 8.55 1.77 3.97
C LEU A 18 7.47 2.68 4.55
N LEU A 19 7.87 3.71 5.31
CA LEU A 19 6.95 4.57 6.05
C LEU A 19 6.20 5.55 5.13
N TYR A 20 6.84 6.07 4.09
CA TYR A 20 6.25 7.06 3.19
C TYR A 20 4.93 6.58 2.54
N PRO A 21 4.87 5.39 1.91
CA PRO A 21 3.65 4.81 1.35
C PRO A 21 2.57 4.58 2.41
N LEU A 22 2.95 4.01 3.56
CA LEU A 22 2.01 3.67 4.64
C LEU A 22 1.38 4.94 5.22
N SER A 23 2.19 5.97 5.48
CA SER A 23 1.70 7.26 5.96
C SER A 23 0.79 7.94 4.94
N LEU A 24 1.16 7.95 3.66
CA LEU A 24 0.30 8.52 2.61
C LEU A 24 -1.03 7.77 2.47
N ALA A 25 -0.99 6.43 2.50
CA ALA A 25 -2.20 5.60 2.46
C ALA A 25 -3.11 5.89 3.66
N LEU A 26 -2.56 6.01 4.87
CA LEU A 26 -3.32 6.35 6.06
C LEU A 26 -3.90 7.76 6.01
N ILE A 27 -3.16 8.75 5.50
CA ILE A 27 -3.67 10.11 5.29
C ILE A 27 -4.85 10.07 4.31
N LEU A 28 -4.70 9.41 3.16
CA LEU A 28 -5.76 9.25 2.16
C LEU A 28 -7.00 8.59 2.77
N LEU A 29 -6.82 7.47 3.46
CA LEU A 29 -7.90 6.73 4.13
C LEU A 29 -8.56 7.57 5.23
N SER A 30 -7.80 8.36 5.98
CA SER A 30 -8.32 9.24 7.04
C SER A 30 -9.18 10.36 6.45
N LEU A 31 -8.71 11.00 5.38
CA LEU A 31 -9.46 12.04 4.67
C LEU A 31 -10.73 11.50 4.03
N THR A 32 -10.69 10.25 3.54
CA THR A 32 -11.83 9.62 2.86
C THR A 32 -12.68 8.74 3.77
N ALA A 33 -12.32 8.61 5.06
CA ALA A 33 -12.99 7.76 6.05
C ALA A 33 -14.51 7.98 6.15
N LYS A 34 -14.95 9.21 5.90
CA LYS A 34 -16.37 9.59 5.91
C LYS A 34 -17.17 8.92 4.80
N PHE A 35 -16.56 8.64 3.64
CA PHE A 35 -17.24 8.05 2.49
C PHE A 35 -17.60 6.57 2.69
N PHE A 36 -16.78 5.84 3.46
CA PHE A 36 -16.95 4.40 3.70
C PHE A 36 -17.19 4.05 5.17
N GLN A 37 -17.63 5.02 5.97
CA GLN A 37 -18.02 4.86 7.38
C GLN A 37 -16.97 4.14 8.24
N LYS A 38 -15.69 4.39 7.97
CA LYS A 38 -14.55 3.75 8.65
C LYS A 38 -14.55 2.21 8.59
N THR A 39 -15.10 1.61 7.54
CA THR A 39 -15.13 0.15 7.38
C THR A 39 -13.72 -0.44 7.43
N PRO A 40 -13.42 -1.37 8.38
CA PRO A 40 -12.07 -1.92 8.57
C PRO A 40 -11.51 -2.61 7.32
N PHE A 41 -12.37 -3.21 6.50
CA PHE A 41 -11.99 -3.89 5.27
C PHE A 41 -11.24 -2.97 4.28
N VAL A 42 -11.74 -1.75 4.05
CA VAL A 42 -11.12 -0.78 3.13
C VAL A 42 -9.72 -0.38 3.62
N TYR A 43 -9.56 -0.19 4.94
CA TYR A 43 -8.26 0.07 5.56
C TYR A 43 -7.31 -1.09 5.37
N GLN A 44 -7.73 -2.31 5.73
CA GLN A 44 -6.85 -3.49 5.72
C GLN A 44 -6.38 -3.82 4.31
N VAL A 45 -7.28 -3.81 3.33
CA VAL A 45 -6.93 -4.09 1.92
C VAL A 45 -5.99 -3.02 1.39
N THR A 46 -6.34 -1.73 1.53
CA THR A 46 -5.47 -0.64 1.05
C THR A 46 -4.09 -0.69 1.70
N MET A 47 -4.02 -0.91 3.02
CA MET A 47 -2.76 -0.98 3.77
C MET A 47 -1.92 -2.19 3.36
N LEU A 48 -2.54 -3.35 3.12
CA LEU A 48 -1.82 -4.54 2.67
C LEU A 48 -1.19 -4.31 1.28
N PHE A 49 -1.96 -3.73 0.37
CA PHE A 49 -1.48 -3.38 -0.98
C PHE A 49 -0.42 -2.28 -0.98
N ALA A 50 -0.40 -1.41 0.03
CA ALA A 50 0.69 -0.44 0.22
C ALA A 50 1.93 -1.06 0.87
N ALA A 51 1.73 -1.91 1.89
CA ALA A 51 2.83 -2.48 2.67
C ALA A 51 3.69 -3.45 1.86
N VAL A 52 3.07 -4.33 1.06
CA VAL A 52 3.81 -5.38 0.33
C VAL A 52 4.86 -4.80 -0.63
N PRO A 53 4.51 -3.86 -1.55
CA PRO A 53 5.52 -3.24 -2.40
C PRO A 53 6.46 -2.33 -1.64
N ALA A 54 6.01 -1.64 -0.58
CA ALA A 54 6.88 -0.77 0.22
C ALA A 54 8.01 -1.56 0.92
N VAL A 55 7.74 -2.81 1.34
CA VAL A 55 8.78 -3.72 1.84
C VAL A 55 9.75 -4.12 0.74
N LEU A 56 9.26 -4.37 -0.49
CA LEU A 56 10.14 -4.66 -1.63
C LEU A 56 10.99 -3.45 -2.03
N ASP A 57 10.41 -2.25 -2.04
CA ASP A 57 11.13 -0.99 -2.28
C ASP A 57 12.21 -0.75 -1.19
N MET A 58 11.88 -1.03 0.07
CA MET A 58 12.85 -0.99 1.18
C MET A 58 13.99 -2.01 0.96
N LEU A 59 13.68 -3.24 0.57
CA LEU A 59 14.67 -4.29 0.30
C LEU A 59 15.56 -3.91 -0.90
N ALA A 60 14.99 -3.33 -1.95
CA ALA A 60 15.71 -2.87 -3.14
C ALA A 60 16.77 -1.81 -2.80
N ASN A 61 16.44 -0.94 -1.86
CA ASN A 61 17.30 0.18 -1.44
C ASN A 61 18.09 -0.13 -0.16
N SER A 62 18.02 -1.37 0.33
CA SER A 62 18.79 -1.82 1.48
C SER A 62 20.28 -2.02 1.12
N PRO A 63 21.18 -1.99 2.12
CA PRO A 63 22.60 -2.21 1.89
C PRO A 63 22.88 -3.48 1.09
N ALA A 64 23.96 -3.48 0.30
CA ALA A 64 24.35 -4.59 -0.58
C ALA A 64 24.38 -5.97 0.13
N LEU A 65 24.67 -5.99 1.43
CA LEU A 65 24.66 -7.20 2.26
C LEU A 65 23.30 -7.92 2.30
N VAL A 66 22.19 -7.18 2.12
CA VAL A 66 20.82 -7.68 2.11
C VAL A 66 20.29 -7.79 0.68
N SER A 67 20.43 -6.73 -0.13
CA SER A 67 19.88 -6.68 -1.49
C SER A 67 20.55 -7.65 -2.48
N GLN A 68 21.83 -8.01 -2.28
CA GLN A 68 22.54 -8.98 -3.13
C GLN A 68 22.34 -10.45 -2.71
N GLN A 69 21.58 -10.72 -1.66
CA GLN A 69 21.23 -12.11 -1.33
C GLN A 69 20.44 -12.72 -2.49
N ARG A 70 20.81 -13.94 -2.91
CA ARG A 70 20.24 -14.59 -4.10
C ARG A 70 18.70 -14.62 -4.10
N VAL A 71 18.10 -14.86 -2.93
CA VAL A 71 16.64 -14.87 -2.75
C VAL A 71 16.05 -13.47 -2.96
N VAL A 72 16.62 -12.45 -2.33
CA VAL A 72 16.16 -11.07 -2.42
C VAL A 72 16.34 -10.53 -3.84
N ALA A 73 17.49 -10.74 -4.45
CA ALA A 73 17.77 -10.32 -5.82
C ALA A 73 16.77 -10.90 -6.84
N SER A 74 16.43 -12.19 -6.71
CA SER A 74 15.43 -12.83 -7.59
C SER A 74 14.02 -12.26 -7.39
N MET A 75 13.64 -11.97 -6.15
CA MET A 75 12.36 -11.31 -5.84
C MET A 75 12.30 -9.89 -6.39
N LEU A 76 13.41 -9.14 -6.27
CA LEU A 76 13.52 -7.78 -6.77
C LEU A 76 13.50 -7.73 -8.30
N GLU A 77 14.14 -8.67 -8.98
CA GLU A 77 14.08 -8.76 -10.44
C GLU A 77 12.65 -8.98 -10.94
N PHE A 78 11.91 -9.91 -10.31
CA PHE A 78 10.50 -10.13 -10.60
C PHE A 78 9.67 -8.86 -10.33
N TYR A 79 9.91 -8.20 -9.19
CA TYR A 79 9.23 -6.97 -8.79
C TYR A 79 9.46 -5.84 -9.79
N HIS A 80 10.70 -5.57 -10.18
CA HIS A 80 11.04 -4.53 -11.16
C HIS A 80 10.52 -4.84 -12.56
N HIS A 81 10.34 -6.11 -12.91
CA HIS A 81 9.77 -6.50 -14.19
C HIS A 81 8.25 -6.34 -14.27
N HIS A 82 7.53 -6.63 -13.17
CA HIS A 82 6.06 -6.64 -13.16
C HIS A 82 5.43 -5.34 -12.64
N VAL A 83 6.13 -4.61 -11.78
CA VAL A 83 5.60 -3.43 -11.11
C VAL A 83 6.16 -2.16 -11.76
N PRO A 84 5.33 -1.38 -12.47
CA PRO A 84 5.78 -0.12 -13.05
C PRO A 84 6.20 0.85 -11.94
N PHE A 85 7.20 1.69 -12.22
CA PHE A 85 7.80 2.65 -11.28
C PHE A 85 8.55 2.04 -10.07
N ALA A 86 8.65 0.72 -9.97
CA ALA A 86 9.47 0.05 -8.95
C ALA A 86 10.94 0.50 -8.98
N ALA A 87 11.51 0.72 -10.17
CA ALA A 87 12.88 1.21 -10.33
C ALA A 87 13.09 2.64 -9.77
N LEU A 88 12.03 3.40 -9.54
CA LEU A 88 12.07 4.75 -8.97
C LEU A 88 11.75 4.76 -7.45
N GLY A 89 11.54 3.59 -6.83
CA GLY A 89 11.06 3.49 -5.45
C GLY A 89 9.59 3.91 -5.28
N LEU A 90 8.82 3.91 -6.37
CA LEU A 90 7.40 4.25 -6.40
C LEU A 90 6.51 3.05 -6.76
N GLY A 91 7.04 1.82 -6.66
CA GLY A 91 6.28 0.63 -7.03
C GLY A 91 5.10 0.34 -6.09
N TRP A 92 5.05 0.95 -4.91
CA TRP A 92 3.88 0.97 -4.03
C TRP A 92 2.68 1.74 -4.57
N MET A 93 2.88 2.74 -5.43
CA MET A 93 1.82 3.68 -5.81
C MET A 93 0.68 2.98 -6.57
N VAL A 94 1.03 2.19 -7.58
CA VAL A 94 0.04 1.51 -8.43
C VAL A 94 -0.76 0.46 -7.65
N PRO A 95 -0.14 -0.48 -6.91
CA PRO A 95 -0.85 -1.44 -6.09
C PRO A 95 -1.72 -0.79 -5.02
N THR A 96 -1.24 0.27 -4.35
CA THR A 96 -2.01 0.98 -3.32
C THR A 96 -3.28 1.59 -3.90
N LEU A 97 -3.17 2.28 -5.03
CA LEU A 97 -4.32 2.91 -5.69
C LEU A 97 -5.32 1.86 -6.18
N LEU A 98 -4.84 0.74 -6.72
CA LEU A 98 -5.71 -0.37 -7.13
C LEU A 98 -6.41 -1.01 -5.93
N GLY A 99 -5.71 -1.27 -4.83
CA GLY A 99 -6.29 -1.81 -3.60
C GLY A 99 -7.31 -0.86 -2.97
N TYR A 100 -7.02 0.44 -2.97
CA TYR A 100 -7.94 1.48 -2.50
C TYR A 100 -9.20 1.56 -3.36
N ALA A 101 -9.05 1.71 -4.68
CA ALA A 101 -10.18 1.79 -5.61
C ALA A 101 -11.02 0.51 -5.60
N GLY A 102 -10.37 -0.66 -5.59
CA GLY A 102 -11.04 -1.96 -5.55
C GLY A 102 -11.81 -2.18 -4.26
N SER A 103 -11.20 -1.88 -3.10
CA SER A 103 -11.88 -2.02 -1.81
C SER A 103 -13.03 -1.02 -1.63
N LEU A 104 -12.91 0.19 -2.15
CA LEU A 104 -14.02 1.16 -2.20
C LEU A 104 -15.15 0.68 -3.10
N LEU A 105 -14.84 0.24 -4.31
CA LEU A 105 -15.86 -0.25 -5.25
C LEU A 105 -16.62 -1.43 -4.65
N PHE A 106 -15.90 -2.37 -4.04
CA PHE A 106 -16.48 -3.48 -3.29
C PHE A 106 -17.38 -2.97 -2.17
N TYR A 107 -16.90 -2.06 -1.31
CA TYR A 107 -17.72 -1.47 -0.24
C TYR A 107 -19.03 -0.86 -0.76
N TYR A 108 -18.98 -0.08 -1.85
CA TYR A 108 -20.18 0.54 -2.43
C TYR A 108 -21.13 -0.48 -3.06
N ALA A 109 -20.61 -1.50 -3.75
CA ALA A 109 -21.41 -2.57 -4.34
C ALA A 109 -22.17 -3.37 -3.26
N TYR A 110 -21.51 -3.68 -2.13
CA TYR A 110 -22.13 -4.37 -1.00
C TYR A 110 -23.16 -3.49 -0.30
N ARG A 111 -22.88 -2.19 -0.11
CA ARG A 111 -23.83 -1.25 0.52
C ARG A 111 -25.11 -1.07 -0.30
N LEU A 112 -25.00 -0.95 -1.63
CA LEU A 112 -26.16 -0.84 -2.53
C LEU A 112 -27.02 -2.10 -2.51
N SER A 113 -26.39 -3.27 -2.39
CA SER A 113 -27.12 -4.55 -2.28
C SER A 113 -27.88 -4.65 -0.96
N GLY A 114 -27.33 -4.11 0.14
CA GLY A 114 -28.03 -4.04 1.43
C GLY A 114 -29.26 -3.14 1.43
N TYR A 115 -29.19 -1.95 0.80
CA TYR A 115 -30.35 -1.04 0.67
C TYR A 115 -31.52 -1.69 -0.09
N LYS A 116 -31.21 -2.46 -1.14
CA LYS A 116 -32.23 -3.10 -1.97
C LYS A 116 -33.02 -4.18 -1.22
N GLN A 117 -32.46 -4.74 -0.13
CA GLN A 117 -33.12 -5.77 0.66
C GLN A 117 -34.09 -5.16 1.68
N GLU A 118 -33.65 -4.11 2.39
CA GLU A 118 -34.49 -3.38 3.36
C GLU A 118 -35.66 -2.66 2.67
N ALA A 119 -35.46 -2.11 1.47
CA ALA A 119 -36.53 -1.49 0.68
C ALA A 119 -37.58 -2.48 0.15
N ASN A 120 -37.24 -3.77 0.03
CA ASN A 120 -38.12 -4.82 -0.48
C ASN A 120 -38.87 -5.57 0.65
N GLU A 121 -38.53 -5.26 1.90
CA GLU A 121 -39.17 -5.79 3.12
C GLU A 121 -40.19 -4.81 3.72
N LEU A 122 -40.26 -3.58 3.20
CA LEU A 122 -41.30 -2.63 3.59
C LEU A 122 -42.65 -3.13 3.06
N PRO A 123 -43.68 -3.26 3.92
CA PRO A 123 -45.01 -3.64 3.46
C PRO A 123 -45.51 -2.57 2.49
N GLU A 124 -45.88 -2.98 1.27
CA GLU A 124 -46.65 -2.11 0.39
C GLU A 124 -47.99 -1.85 1.10
N GLU A 125 -48.20 -0.59 1.53
CA GLU A 125 -49.44 -0.13 2.18
C GLU A 125 -50.69 -0.37 1.33
#